data_AF-A0A6P2DC02-F1
#
_entry.id   AF-A0A6P2DC02-F1
#
_cell.length_a   1.000
_cell.length_b   1.000
_cell.length_c   1.000
_cell.angle_alpha   90.00
_cell.angle_beta   90.00
_cell.angle_gamma   90.00
#
_symmetry.space_group_name_H-M   'P 1'
#
loop_
_entity.id
_entity.type
_entity.pdbx_description
1 polymer ?
#
loop_
_entity_poly.entity_id
_entity_poly.type
_entity_poly.pdbx_seq_one_letter_code
_entity_poly.pdbx_strand_id
1 'polypeptide(L)'
;MSESEGGVATAEVFSPPATTLSATVGFTDPDLFEVKVYRGAGGWELVAAIELVSEANKDRGESRRAFVVKCGSYLQKGISVVVVDTVTTYSADLHDELCNLIDGADSLRWTSPTGLSVVVYRPTRVTDGANSALAIEVSPYQLNTGFELPTVPLWLGRDLAVPLELELTYSQACRSLRIA
;
A
#
# COMPACT_ATOMS: atom_id res chain seq x y z
N MET A 1 9.52 46.74 19.86
CA MET A 1 8.73 46.12 18.78
C MET A 1 9.44 44.84 18.44
N SER A 2 8.85 43.68 18.77
CA SER A 2 9.42 42.36 18.52
C SER A 2 8.86 41.84 17.21
N GLU A 3 9.72 41.57 16.23
CA GLU A 3 9.36 40.81 15.04
C GLU A 3 9.59 39.32 15.30
N SER A 4 8.53 38.55 15.11
CA SER A 4 8.50 37.09 15.16
C SER A 4 8.99 36.58 13.80
N GLU A 5 10.23 36.11 13.72
CA GLU A 5 10.69 35.31 12.58
C GLU A 5 9.92 33.98 12.57
N GLY A 6 8.97 33.87 11.64
CA GLY A 6 8.24 32.63 11.38
C GLY A 6 9.19 31.58 10.84
N GLY A 7 9.45 30.54 11.63
CA GLY A 7 10.16 29.35 11.18
C GLY A 7 9.35 28.64 10.09
N VAL A 8 9.86 28.66 8.87
CA VAL A 8 9.35 27.80 7.79
C VAL A 8 9.79 26.38 8.11
N ALA A 9 8.85 25.53 8.49
CA ALA A 9 9.11 24.09 8.61
C ALA A 9 9.33 23.54 7.20
N THR A 10 10.59 23.39 6.80
CA THR A 10 10.95 22.57 5.65
C THR A 10 10.74 21.12 6.05
N ALA A 11 9.58 20.55 5.68
CA ALA A 11 9.42 19.10 5.73
C ALA A 11 10.52 18.50 4.84
N GLU A 12 11.40 17.70 5.43
CA GLU A 12 12.35 16.92 4.63
C GLU A 12 11.55 16.07 3.63
N VAL A 13 11.88 16.21 2.35
CA VAL A 13 11.21 15.48 1.29
C VAL A 13 11.59 14.01 1.45
N PHE A 14 10.63 13.21 1.92
CA PHE A 14 10.81 11.77 2.06
C PHE A 14 11.18 11.17 0.70
N SER A 15 12.38 10.58 0.63
CA SER A 15 12.88 9.93 -0.56
C SER A 15 12.63 8.42 -0.45
N PRO A 16 11.63 7.87 -1.16
CA PRO A 16 11.31 6.46 -1.09
C PRO A 16 12.48 5.60 -1.63
N PRO A 17 12.71 4.41 -1.07
CA PRO A 17 13.71 3.48 -1.61
C PRO A 17 13.33 3.04 -3.03
N ALA A 18 14.33 2.66 -3.83
CA ALA A 18 14.12 2.22 -5.21
C ALA A 18 13.25 0.96 -5.26
N THR A 19 12.23 0.97 -6.11
CA THR A 19 11.38 -0.21 -6.35
C THR A 19 12.10 -1.24 -7.22
N THR A 20 11.98 -2.51 -6.85
CA THR A 20 12.70 -3.62 -7.51
C THR A 20 11.83 -4.41 -8.49
N LEU A 21 10.50 -4.34 -8.38
CA LEU A 21 9.57 -5.16 -9.16
C LEU A 21 8.58 -4.26 -9.95
N SER A 22 8.33 -4.55 -11.24
CA SER A 22 7.34 -3.81 -12.04
C SER A 22 6.66 -4.62 -13.17
N ALA A 23 5.43 -4.27 -13.58
CA ALA A 23 4.63 -4.92 -14.65
C ALA A 23 3.47 -4.05 -15.22
N THR A 24 2.84 -4.46 -16.34
CA THR A 24 1.63 -3.85 -16.99
C THR A 24 0.40 -4.76 -16.84
N VAL A 25 -0.82 -4.23 -16.57
CA VAL A 25 -1.88 -4.93 -15.76
C VAL A 25 -3.38 -4.65 -16.11
N GLY A 26 -4.37 -5.47 -15.64
CA GLY A 26 -5.86 -5.31 -15.77
C GLY A 26 -6.73 -5.88 -14.58
N PHE A 27 -8.03 -5.52 -14.40
CA PHE A 27 -8.80 -5.66 -13.11
C PHE A 27 -10.37 -5.81 -13.12
N THR A 28 -10.99 -6.24 -11.98
CA THR A 28 -12.46 -6.33 -11.61
C THR A 28 -12.70 -6.20 -10.06
N ASP A 29 -13.94 -5.94 -9.48
CA ASP A 29 -14.30 -5.34 -8.10
C ASP A 29 -15.24 -6.21 -7.13
N PRO A 30 -15.13 -6.34 -5.75
CA PRO A 30 -15.72 -5.49 -4.64
C PRO A 30 -15.05 -5.47 -3.19
N ASP A 31 -15.68 -4.77 -2.20
CA ASP A 31 -15.27 -4.16 -0.87
C ASP A 31 -14.79 -4.96 0.39
N LEU A 32 -14.05 -4.26 1.32
CA LEU A 32 -13.56 -4.63 2.71
C LEU A 32 -12.99 -3.42 3.52
N PHE A 33 -12.46 -3.59 4.76
CA PHE A 33 -12.04 -2.50 5.69
C PHE A 33 -10.70 -1.80 5.32
N GLU A 34 -10.64 -0.47 5.40
CA GLU A 34 -9.57 0.33 4.77
C GLU A 34 -9.39 1.72 5.38
N VAL A 35 -8.22 2.31 5.13
CA VAL A 35 -7.99 3.76 5.26
C VAL A 35 -7.89 4.36 3.87
N LYS A 36 -8.79 5.29 3.56
CA LYS A 36 -8.83 6.02 2.28
C LYS A 36 -8.22 7.41 2.41
N VAL A 37 -7.25 7.73 1.56
CA VAL A 37 -6.55 9.01 1.56
C VAL A 37 -7.01 9.87 0.41
N TYR A 38 -7.57 11.02 0.72
CA TYR A 38 -8.15 11.92 -0.27
C TYR A 38 -7.36 13.24 -0.41
N ARG A 39 -7.39 13.82 -1.61
CA ARG A 39 -6.82 15.14 -1.93
C ARG A 39 -7.91 16.08 -2.46
N GLY A 40 -7.90 17.36 -2.02
CA GLY A 40 -8.52 18.47 -2.76
C GLY A 40 -9.27 19.50 -1.91
N ALA A 41 -9.12 20.79 -2.26
CA ALA A 41 -9.98 21.87 -1.80
C ALA A 41 -11.06 22.12 -2.87
N GLY A 42 -12.19 21.42 -2.78
CA GLY A 42 -13.32 21.57 -3.72
C GLY A 42 -13.73 20.31 -4.50
N GLY A 43 -13.08 19.18 -4.25
CA GLY A 43 -13.45 17.86 -4.76
C GLY A 43 -12.51 16.82 -4.15
N TRP A 44 -13.05 15.84 -3.42
CA TRP A 44 -12.25 14.83 -2.73
C TRP A 44 -11.91 13.71 -3.72
N GLU A 45 -10.64 13.65 -4.16
CA GLU A 45 -10.12 12.57 -5.00
C GLU A 45 -9.39 11.54 -4.14
N LEU A 46 -9.77 10.26 -4.24
CA LEU A 46 -9.05 9.17 -3.56
C LEU A 46 -7.72 8.93 -4.28
N VAL A 47 -6.60 9.08 -3.57
CA VAL A 47 -5.24 8.97 -4.15
C VAL A 47 -4.45 7.79 -3.61
N ALA A 48 -4.79 7.30 -2.40
CA ALA A 48 -4.20 6.09 -1.84
C ALA A 48 -5.16 5.35 -0.90
N ALA A 49 -4.91 4.06 -0.71
CA ALA A 49 -5.59 3.22 0.28
C ALA A 49 -4.55 2.41 1.10
N ILE A 50 -4.82 2.23 2.39
CA ILE A 50 -4.08 1.31 3.25
C ILE A 50 -5.06 0.20 3.66
N GLU A 51 -4.76 -1.02 3.27
CA GLU A 51 -5.54 -2.22 3.53
C GLU A 51 -4.87 -3.02 4.64
N LEU A 52 -5.55 -3.17 5.79
CA LEU A 52 -5.09 -4.02 6.88
C LEU A 52 -5.73 -5.39 6.73
N VAL A 53 -4.90 -6.42 6.56
CA VAL A 53 -5.39 -7.78 6.40
C VAL A 53 -5.92 -8.31 7.73
N SER A 54 -7.14 -8.83 7.72
CA SER A 54 -7.76 -9.54 8.83
C SER A 54 -7.78 -11.06 8.58
N GLU A 55 -7.98 -11.85 9.63
CA GLU A 55 -8.11 -13.31 9.51
C GLU A 55 -9.21 -13.72 8.52
N ALA A 56 -10.35 -13.03 8.55
CA ALA A 56 -11.48 -13.28 7.66
C ALA A 56 -11.12 -13.09 6.18
N ASN A 57 -10.13 -12.24 5.87
CA ASN A 57 -9.64 -12.07 4.51
C ASN A 57 -8.93 -13.33 4.01
N LYS A 58 -8.22 -14.06 4.88
CA LYS A 58 -7.45 -15.25 4.50
C LYS A 58 -8.20 -16.57 4.60
N ASP A 59 -9.29 -16.61 5.36
CA ASP A 59 -10.06 -17.83 5.66
C ASP A 59 -10.59 -18.55 4.40
N ARG A 60 -11.54 -17.93 3.68
CA ARG A 60 -12.22 -18.54 2.52
C ARG A 60 -11.73 -17.96 1.20
N GLY A 61 -11.71 -18.79 0.15
CA GLY A 61 -11.29 -18.36 -1.19
C GLY A 61 -12.13 -17.22 -1.77
N GLU A 62 -13.40 -17.12 -1.40
CA GLU A 62 -14.25 -15.97 -1.76
C GLU A 62 -13.80 -14.68 -1.06
N SER A 63 -13.48 -14.74 0.25
CA SER A 63 -12.96 -13.60 0.99
C SER A 63 -11.62 -13.11 0.45
N ARG A 64 -10.72 -14.05 0.11
CA ARG A 64 -9.42 -13.73 -0.48
C ARG A 64 -9.59 -13.08 -1.84
N ARG A 65 -10.45 -13.66 -2.68
CA ARG A 65 -10.81 -13.09 -3.99
C ARG A 65 -11.34 -11.67 -3.83
N ALA A 66 -12.32 -11.43 -2.96
CA ALA A 66 -12.88 -10.09 -2.74
C ALA A 66 -11.79 -9.08 -2.34
N PHE A 67 -10.91 -9.44 -1.40
CA PHE A 67 -9.81 -8.59 -0.97
C PHE A 67 -8.87 -8.20 -2.12
N VAL A 68 -8.41 -9.16 -2.92
CA VAL A 68 -7.45 -8.88 -4.00
C VAL A 68 -8.10 -8.11 -5.14
N VAL A 69 -9.36 -8.40 -5.42
CA VAL A 69 -10.17 -7.70 -6.41
C VAL A 69 -10.35 -6.23 -6.04
N LYS A 70 -10.61 -5.92 -4.77
CA LYS A 70 -10.65 -4.55 -4.26
C LYS A 70 -9.32 -3.82 -4.46
N CYS A 71 -8.21 -4.44 -4.03
CA CYS A 71 -6.88 -3.86 -4.20
C CYS A 71 -6.60 -3.58 -5.69
N GLY A 72 -6.99 -4.52 -6.55
CA GLY A 72 -6.89 -4.37 -7.99
C GLY A 72 -7.71 -3.20 -8.54
N SER A 73 -8.95 -3.02 -8.08
CA SER A 73 -9.82 -1.93 -8.55
C SER A 73 -9.28 -0.54 -8.20
N TYR A 74 -8.56 -0.40 -7.07
CA TYR A 74 -7.79 0.82 -6.77
C TYR A 74 -6.63 1.03 -7.75
N LEU A 75 -5.83 -0.01 -7.98
CA LEU A 75 -4.67 0.08 -8.85
C LEU A 75 -5.08 0.42 -10.29
N GLN A 76 -6.19 -0.12 -10.79
CA GLN A 76 -6.78 0.24 -12.07
C GLN A 76 -7.09 1.75 -12.19
N LYS A 77 -7.59 2.33 -11.10
CA LYS A 77 -7.96 3.75 -11.00
C LYS A 77 -6.75 4.66 -10.77
N GLY A 78 -5.54 4.11 -10.70
CA GLY A 78 -4.31 4.87 -10.46
C GLY A 78 -4.11 5.24 -8.97
N ILE A 79 -4.78 4.54 -8.07
CA ILE A 79 -4.75 4.77 -6.62
C ILE A 79 -3.67 3.86 -6.02
N SER A 80 -2.74 4.42 -5.26
CA SER A 80 -1.71 3.61 -4.59
C SER A 80 -2.33 2.77 -3.48
N VAL A 81 -1.85 1.53 -3.31
CA VAL A 81 -2.32 0.62 -2.27
C VAL A 81 -1.14 0.18 -1.42
N VAL A 82 -1.28 0.24 -0.10
CA VAL A 82 -0.38 -0.44 0.84
C VAL A 82 -1.16 -1.55 1.52
N VAL A 83 -0.74 -2.80 1.33
CA VAL A 83 -1.32 -3.95 2.04
C VAL A 83 -0.43 -4.29 3.23
N VAL A 84 -0.99 -4.32 4.43
CA VAL A 84 -0.30 -4.69 5.66
C VAL A 84 -0.88 -6.01 6.15
N ASP A 85 -0.08 -7.07 6.07
CA ASP A 85 -0.45 -8.43 6.42
C ASP A 85 0.32 -8.93 7.65
N THR A 86 -0.37 -8.92 8.78
CA THR A 86 0.13 -9.40 10.08
C THR A 86 -0.59 -10.67 10.54
N VAL A 87 -1.37 -11.32 9.67
CA VAL A 87 -2.18 -12.49 10.05
C VAL A 87 -1.30 -13.73 10.13
N THR A 88 -1.19 -14.31 11.33
CA THR A 88 -0.36 -15.50 11.61
C THR A 88 -1.14 -16.81 11.60
N THR A 89 -2.47 -16.75 11.69
CA THR A 89 -3.35 -17.93 11.79
C THR A 89 -3.62 -18.62 10.45
N TYR A 90 -3.35 -17.92 9.34
CA TYR A 90 -3.53 -18.43 7.98
C TYR A 90 -2.33 -18.10 7.10
N SER A 91 -1.94 -19.05 6.24
CA SER A 91 -0.76 -18.94 5.36
C SER A 91 -1.08 -18.50 3.94
N ALA A 92 -2.33 -18.09 3.65
CA ALA A 92 -2.68 -17.62 2.32
C ALA A 92 -1.88 -16.35 1.96
N ASP A 93 -1.37 -16.32 0.73
CA ASP A 93 -0.58 -15.22 0.19
C ASP A 93 -1.46 -14.33 -0.70
N LEU A 94 -1.94 -13.22 -0.13
CA LEU A 94 -2.81 -12.28 -0.84
C LEU A 94 -2.06 -11.47 -1.91
N HIS A 95 -0.73 -11.36 -1.82
CA HIS A 95 0.07 -10.75 -2.87
C HIS A 95 0.15 -11.67 -4.09
N ASP A 96 0.39 -12.97 -3.89
CA ASP A 96 0.34 -13.94 -4.99
C ASP A 96 -1.06 -14.00 -5.62
N GLU A 97 -2.12 -14.01 -4.81
CA GLU A 97 -3.50 -13.98 -5.33
C GLU A 97 -3.82 -12.70 -6.10
N LEU A 98 -3.33 -11.54 -5.66
CA LEU A 98 -3.45 -10.30 -6.43
C LEU A 98 -2.69 -10.37 -7.76
N CYS A 99 -1.48 -10.92 -7.76
CA CYS A 99 -0.72 -11.07 -9.00
C CYS A 99 -1.32 -12.16 -9.92
N ASN A 100 -2.12 -13.11 -9.40
CA ASN A 100 -2.91 -14.04 -10.21
C ASN A 100 -4.14 -13.39 -10.85
N LEU A 101 -4.70 -12.35 -10.22
CA LEU A 101 -5.82 -11.57 -10.77
C LEU A 101 -5.36 -10.67 -11.94
N ILE A 102 -4.10 -10.25 -11.90
CA ILE A 102 -3.54 -9.26 -12.79
C ILE A 102 -2.78 -9.92 -13.94
N ASP A 103 -3.25 -9.73 -15.17
CA ASP A 103 -2.51 -10.15 -16.36
C ASP A 103 -1.12 -9.48 -16.43
N GLY A 104 -0.08 -10.25 -16.71
CA GLY A 104 1.29 -9.74 -16.87
C GLY A 104 2.06 -9.49 -15.57
N ALA A 105 1.51 -9.81 -14.40
CA ALA A 105 2.15 -9.58 -13.10
C ALA A 105 3.18 -10.66 -12.67
N ASP A 106 3.65 -11.53 -13.57
CA ASP A 106 4.62 -12.58 -13.24
C ASP A 106 5.93 -12.01 -12.68
N SER A 107 6.39 -10.87 -13.21
CA SER A 107 7.58 -10.16 -12.71
C SER A 107 7.38 -9.46 -11.37
N LEU A 108 6.14 -9.41 -10.86
CA LEU A 108 5.83 -8.85 -9.53
C LEU A 108 5.93 -9.88 -8.42
N ARG A 109 6.04 -11.18 -8.76
CA ARG A 109 5.98 -12.26 -7.76
C ARG A 109 7.10 -12.16 -6.74
N TRP A 110 6.69 -12.09 -5.49
CA TRP A 110 7.55 -12.21 -4.33
C TRP A 110 6.79 -12.93 -3.22
N THR A 111 7.46 -13.79 -2.46
CA THR A 111 6.85 -14.47 -1.33
C THR A 111 7.58 -14.09 -0.05
N SER A 112 6.81 -13.72 0.98
CA SER A 112 7.38 -13.46 2.30
C SER A 112 7.89 -14.76 2.93
N PRO A 113 9.17 -14.85 3.36
CA PRO A 113 9.68 -16.02 4.07
C PRO A 113 8.95 -16.31 5.40
N THR A 114 8.27 -15.31 5.97
CA THR A 114 7.54 -15.43 7.25
C THR A 114 6.03 -15.53 7.07
N GLY A 115 5.53 -15.34 5.84
CA GLY A 115 4.10 -15.17 5.56
C GLY A 115 3.51 -13.82 6.02
N LEU A 116 4.31 -12.95 6.63
CA LEU A 116 3.92 -11.61 7.08
C LEU A 116 4.61 -10.55 6.22
N SER A 117 3.89 -9.51 5.83
CA SER A 117 4.47 -8.51 4.92
C SER A 117 3.78 -7.15 4.96
N VAL A 118 4.49 -6.15 4.47
CA VAL A 118 3.89 -4.93 3.94
C VAL A 118 4.25 -4.87 2.47
N VAL A 119 3.25 -4.73 1.60
CA VAL A 119 3.49 -4.60 0.17
C VAL A 119 2.94 -3.26 -0.31
N VAL A 120 3.83 -2.42 -0.84
CA VAL A 120 3.47 -1.14 -1.45
C VAL A 120 3.30 -1.33 -2.94
N TYR A 121 2.11 -1.02 -3.44
CA TYR A 121 1.77 -1.01 -4.85
C TYR A 121 1.63 0.45 -5.32
N ARG A 122 2.50 0.84 -6.25
CA ARG A 122 2.49 2.18 -6.86
C ARG A 122 2.07 2.05 -8.32
N PRO A 123 0.87 2.50 -8.69
CA PRO A 123 0.51 2.62 -10.09
C PRO A 123 1.31 3.76 -10.73
N THR A 124 1.91 3.46 -11.87
CA THR A 124 2.63 4.41 -12.73
C THR A 124 2.06 4.37 -14.14
N ARG A 125 2.48 5.29 -15.00
CA ARG A 125 2.11 5.28 -16.41
C ARG A 125 3.37 5.18 -17.26
N VAL A 126 3.38 4.21 -18.15
CA VAL A 126 4.38 4.07 -19.20
C VAL A 126 3.79 4.64 -20.48
N THR A 127 4.44 5.66 -21.03
CA THR A 127 4.05 6.27 -22.30
C THR A 127 4.94 5.77 -23.43
N ASP A 128 4.33 5.22 -24.47
CA ASP A 128 4.99 4.88 -25.73
C ASP A 128 4.27 5.62 -26.88
N GLY A 129 4.87 6.73 -27.31
CA GLY A 129 4.26 7.65 -28.27
C GLY A 129 2.93 8.21 -27.78
N ALA A 130 1.84 7.92 -28.50
CA ALA A 130 0.48 8.36 -28.17
C ALA A 130 -0.25 7.42 -27.19
N ASN A 131 0.30 6.23 -26.91
CA ASN A 131 -0.32 5.25 -26.03
C ASN A 131 0.23 5.40 -24.60
N SER A 132 -0.66 5.32 -23.61
CA SER A 132 -0.30 5.22 -22.20
C SER A 132 -0.79 3.89 -21.65
N ALA A 133 0.14 3.08 -21.14
CA ALA A 133 -0.18 1.85 -20.43
C ALA A 133 -0.07 2.09 -18.91
N LEU A 134 -0.95 1.43 -18.14
CA LEU A 134 -0.84 1.36 -16.70
C LEU A 134 0.26 0.37 -16.35
N ALA A 135 1.25 0.82 -15.59
CA ALA A 135 2.24 -0.05 -14.98
C ALA A 135 2.10 -0.01 -13.46
N ILE A 136 2.60 -1.03 -12.79
CA ILE A 136 2.65 -1.11 -11.33
C ILE A 136 4.08 -1.38 -10.92
N GLU A 137 4.56 -0.61 -9.97
CA GLU A 137 5.77 -0.83 -9.21
C GLU A 137 5.41 -1.45 -7.85
N VAL A 138 6.10 -2.52 -7.44
CA VAL A 138 5.86 -3.23 -6.18
C VAL A 138 7.11 -3.23 -5.30
N SER A 139 6.95 -2.72 -4.08
CA SER A 139 7.99 -2.74 -3.04
C SER A 139 7.51 -3.58 -1.86
N PRO A 140 7.93 -4.86 -1.76
CA PRO A 140 7.63 -5.71 -0.62
C PRO A 140 8.60 -5.46 0.54
N TYR A 141 8.07 -5.55 1.76
CA TYR A 141 8.81 -5.49 3.01
C TYR A 141 8.42 -6.71 3.83
N GLN A 142 9.40 -7.52 4.21
CA GLN A 142 9.19 -8.65 5.10
C GLN A 142 8.88 -8.14 6.52
N LEU A 143 7.90 -8.77 7.18
CA LEU A 143 7.65 -8.57 8.60
C LEU A 143 8.05 -9.80 9.41
N ASN A 144 8.42 -9.57 10.67
CA ASN A 144 8.76 -10.63 11.62
C ASN A 144 8.12 -10.30 12.97
N THR A 145 7.50 -11.28 13.61
CA THR A 145 6.96 -11.11 14.96
C THR A 145 8.07 -10.75 15.95
N GLY A 146 7.81 -9.75 16.80
CA GLY A 146 8.78 -9.27 17.80
C GLY A 146 9.82 -8.28 17.25
N PHE A 147 9.72 -7.89 15.98
CA PHE A 147 10.53 -6.84 15.37
C PHE A 147 9.68 -5.61 15.06
N GLU A 148 10.32 -4.45 14.99
CA GLU A 148 9.65 -3.19 14.65
C GLU A 148 9.05 -3.23 13.23
N LEU A 149 7.89 -2.61 13.08
CA LEU A 149 7.25 -2.44 11.77
C LEU A 149 8.01 -1.38 10.94
N PRO A 150 8.17 -1.61 9.61
CA PRO A 150 8.92 -0.70 8.77
C PRO A 150 8.18 0.63 8.56
N THR A 151 8.94 1.70 8.30
CA THR A 151 8.38 2.88 7.63
C THR A 151 8.42 2.64 6.13
N VAL A 152 7.27 2.76 5.47
CA VAL A 152 7.13 2.49 4.03
C VAL A 152 6.60 3.72 3.29
N PRO A 153 6.80 3.85 1.97
CA PRO A 153 6.18 4.93 1.21
C PRO A 153 4.68 4.76 1.08
N LEU A 154 3.95 5.85 1.33
CA LEU A 154 2.56 6.04 0.90
C LEU A 154 2.54 7.05 -0.25
N TRP A 155 2.32 6.57 -1.47
CA TRP A 155 2.29 7.41 -2.66
C TRP A 155 0.96 8.15 -2.78
N LEU A 156 1.01 9.48 -2.75
CA LEU A 156 -0.16 10.34 -2.91
C LEU A 156 -0.29 10.86 -4.36
N GLY A 157 0.67 10.55 -5.21
CA GLY A 157 0.70 10.92 -6.63
C GLY A 157 1.95 10.37 -7.29
N ARG A 158 2.19 10.76 -8.55
CA ARG A 158 3.33 10.26 -9.32
C ARG A 158 4.65 10.47 -8.58
N ASP A 159 4.97 11.68 -8.17
CA ASP A 159 6.27 12.03 -7.60
C ASP A 159 6.16 12.52 -6.14
N LEU A 160 5.07 12.17 -5.46
CA LEU A 160 4.81 12.55 -4.07
C LEU A 160 4.54 11.31 -3.23
N ALA A 161 5.46 11.02 -2.32
CA ALA A 161 5.29 10.04 -1.26
C ALA A 161 5.40 10.71 0.11
N VAL A 162 4.66 10.20 1.08
CA VAL A 162 4.82 10.52 2.50
C VAL A 162 5.22 9.25 3.25
N PRO A 163 5.95 9.36 4.38
CA PRO A 163 6.29 8.19 5.18
C PRO A 163 5.02 7.65 5.86
N LEU A 164 4.78 6.35 5.72
CA LEU A 164 3.82 5.60 6.51
C LEU A 164 4.58 4.90 7.64
N GLU A 165 4.59 5.53 8.80
CA GLU A 165 5.34 5.10 9.99
C GLU A 165 4.53 4.05 10.78
N LEU A 166 4.59 2.79 10.32
CA LEU A 166 3.77 1.72 10.87
C LEU A 166 4.08 1.43 12.35
N GLU A 167 5.35 1.40 12.74
CA GLU A 167 5.71 1.16 14.15
C GLU A 167 5.20 2.29 15.03
N LEU A 168 5.50 3.55 14.66
CA LEU A 168 5.11 4.72 15.45
C LEU A 168 3.59 4.77 15.66
N THR A 169 2.80 4.52 14.61
CA THR A 169 1.34 4.54 14.69
C THR A 169 0.79 3.34 15.46
N TYR A 170 1.39 2.14 15.29
CA TYR A 170 1.06 0.95 16.07
C TYR A 170 1.34 1.14 17.57
N SER A 171 2.53 1.57 17.97
CA SER A 171 2.86 1.78 19.39
C SER A 171 1.99 2.88 20.02
N GLN A 172 1.61 3.91 19.25
CA GLN A 172 0.64 4.93 19.71
C GLN A 172 -0.76 4.34 19.92
N ALA A 173 -1.23 3.49 19.01
CA ALA A 173 -2.51 2.81 19.14
C ALA A 173 -2.52 1.86 20.34
N CYS A 174 -1.49 1.02 20.52
CA CYS A 174 -1.34 0.15 21.69
C CYS A 174 -1.35 0.93 23.00
N ARG A 175 -0.61 2.05 23.10
CA ARG A 175 -0.63 2.93 24.27
C ARG A 175 -2.03 3.49 24.55
N SER A 176 -2.72 3.95 23.51
CA SER A 176 -4.08 4.50 23.63
C SER A 176 -5.09 3.45 24.08
N LEU A 177 -4.93 2.21 23.62
CA LEU A 177 -5.78 1.06 23.95
C LEU A 177 -5.33 0.31 25.21
N ARG A 178 -4.21 0.71 25.83
CA ARG A 178 -3.58 0.05 27.00
C ARG A 178 -3.24 -1.42 26.76
N ILE A 179 -2.77 -1.72 25.55
CA ILE A 179 -2.22 -3.02 25.17
C ILE A 179 -0.72 -3.01 25.53
N ALA A 180 -0.28 -4.04 26.26
CA ALA A 180 1.08 -4.19 26.77
C ALA A 180 1.92 -5.10 25.87
#